data_AF-A0A2P4Y1I4-F1
#
_entry.id   AF-A0A2P4Y1I4-F1
#
_cell.length_a   1.000
_cell.length_b   1.000
_cell.length_c   1.000
_cell.angle_alpha   90.00
_cell.angle_beta   90.00
_cell.angle_gamma   90.00
#
_symmetry.space_group_name_H-M   'P 1'
#
loop_
_entity.id
_entity.type
_entity.pdbx_description
1 polymer ?
#
loop_
_entity_poly.entity_id
_entity_poly.type
_entity_poly.pdbx_seq_one_letter_code
_entity_poly.pdbx_strand_id
1 'polypeptide(L)'
;MRLSQFVALAAAGLIAITNVVTGLNTKLTVDYMRSITDERNTTITKRFLRTNAVRGEEDEERTIKIYGFVLKIDGIESLKTKTISDTTFKLLELDQAGDDLFRNPQVKTWVSYMTSLDKKHPKTAMVSTLVARYGDEPLAKMLEAAKKIEGMDDIATKLQFAQMKSWLNSGKSADEVFQLLNLDVGVEKLLSNQNLEVWVRYMHMFNKRYPEHQTTMVDTMSNYYGDAVLSIMLETAKKSRNTQKLATELQVMHFNQWLMDGAKPAQIKAMLEQTKLTSETTPASEAIHRAYKMFYELHQ
;
A
#
# COMPACT_ATOMS: atom_id res chain seq x y z
N MET A 1 -23.94 16.22 29.23
CA MET A 1 -23.61 17.14 28.12
C MET A 1 -22.11 17.44 28.11
N ARG A 2 -21.23 16.48 27.74
CA ARG A 2 -19.78 16.70 27.51
C ARG A 2 -19.15 15.59 26.63
N LEU A 3 -19.73 15.31 25.47
CA LEU A 3 -19.06 14.53 24.40
C LEU A 3 -18.61 15.42 23.23
N SER A 4 -19.13 16.65 23.12
CA SER A 4 -18.86 17.57 22.01
C SER A 4 -17.59 18.42 22.18
N GLN A 5 -16.93 18.39 23.35
CA GLN A 5 -15.71 19.17 23.59
C GLN A 5 -14.41 18.42 23.24
N PHE A 6 -14.45 17.08 23.11
CA PHE A 6 -13.29 16.29 22.67
C PHE A 6 -13.10 16.27 21.14
N VAL A 7 -14.18 16.46 20.37
CA VAL A 7 -14.10 16.54 18.90
C VAL A 7 -13.53 17.88 18.42
N ALA A 8 -13.64 18.94 19.23
CA ALA A 8 -13.22 20.28 18.83
C ALA A 8 -11.72 20.56 19.07
N LEU A 9 -11.07 19.93 20.06
CA LEU A 9 -9.64 20.17 20.33
C LEU A 9 -8.70 19.36 19.40
N ALA A 10 -9.17 18.27 18.80
CA ALA A 10 -8.43 17.53 17.77
C ALA A 10 -8.25 18.34 16.46
N ALA A 11 -9.00 19.43 16.27
CA ALA A 11 -8.96 20.24 15.05
C ALA A 11 -7.88 21.34 15.06
N ALA A 12 -7.37 21.76 16.23
CA ALA A 12 -6.46 22.92 16.31
C ALA A 12 -4.97 22.56 16.10
N GLY A 13 -4.54 21.37 16.51
CA GLY A 13 -3.19 20.85 16.22
C GLY A 13 -2.99 20.45 14.75
N LEU A 14 -4.07 20.35 13.98
CA LEU A 14 -4.06 19.95 12.57
C LEU A 14 -3.52 21.05 11.63
N ILE A 15 -3.58 22.33 12.03
CA ILE A 15 -3.45 23.47 11.10
C ILE A 15 -1.98 23.83 10.77
N ALA A 16 -1.01 23.45 11.62
CA ALA A 16 0.41 23.72 11.35
C ALA A 16 1.08 22.62 10.51
N ILE A 17 0.56 21.39 10.54
CA ILE A 17 1.12 20.22 9.82
C ILE A 17 0.57 20.11 8.38
N THR A 18 -0.55 20.78 8.08
CA THR A 18 -1.14 20.77 6.74
C THR A 18 -0.16 21.24 5.67
N ASN A 19 0.78 22.16 5.92
CA ASN A 19 1.61 22.70 4.83
C ASN A 19 2.77 21.80 4.37
N VAL A 20 3.16 20.78 5.15
CA VAL A 20 4.26 19.87 4.76
C VAL A 20 3.71 18.50 4.38
N VAL A 21 2.67 18.02 5.09
CA VAL A 21 1.90 16.84 4.66
C VAL A 21 1.16 17.12 3.36
N THR A 22 0.69 18.35 3.09
CA THR A 22 0.10 18.68 1.77
C THR A 22 1.06 18.48 0.61
N GLY A 23 2.37 18.61 0.73
CA GLY A 23 3.27 18.42 -0.43
C GLY A 23 3.24 16.99 -0.99
N LEU A 24 3.30 15.98 -0.11
CA LEU A 24 3.20 14.57 -0.48
C LEU A 24 1.74 14.14 -0.66
N ASN A 25 0.83 14.57 0.23
CA ASN A 25 -0.60 14.25 0.09
C ASN A 25 -1.21 14.87 -1.16
N THR A 26 -0.87 16.09 -1.57
CA THR A 26 -1.45 16.72 -2.78
C THR A 26 -0.96 16.04 -4.04
N LYS A 27 0.34 15.70 -4.16
CA LYS A 27 0.83 14.97 -5.31
C LYS A 27 0.25 13.55 -5.39
N LEU A 28 0.21 12.83 -4.26
CA LEU A 28 -0.39 11.49 -4.16
C LEU A 28 -1.92 11.50 -4.35
N THR A 29 -2.64 12.51 -3.83
CA THR A 29 -4.09 12.66 -4.05
C THR A 29 -4.42 13.13 -5.45
N VAL A 30 -3.61 13.99 -6.08
CA VAL A 30 -3.82 14.40 -7.48
C VAL A 30 -3.60 13.21 -8.42
N ASP A 31 -2.54 12.42 -8.23
CA ASP A 31 -2.29 11.21 -9.03
C ASP A 31 -3.37 10.12 -8.79
N TYR A 32 -3.79 9.93 -7.53
CA TYR A 32 -4.90 9.05 -7.16
C TYR A 32 -6.24 9.51 -7.75
N MET A 33 -6.57 10.80 -7.65
CA MET A 33 -7.80 11.38 -8.21
C MET A 33 -7.81 11.33 -9.73
N ARG A 34 -6.67 11.56 -10.39
CA ARG A 34 -6.53 11.41 -11.85
C ARG A 34 -6.85 9.99 -12.30
N SER A 35 -6.38 8.98 -11.56
CA SER A 35 -6.69 7.57 -11.83
C SER A 35 -8.18 7.20 -11.61
N ILE A 36 -8.85 7.83 -10.63
CA ILE A 36 -10.29 7.60 -10.34
C ILE A 36 -11.20 8.30 -11.35
N THR A 37 -10.80 9.47 -11.85
CA THR A 37 -11.63 10.25 -12.78
C THR A 37 -11.79 9.51 -14.12
N ASP A 38 -10.76 8.78 -14.55
CA ASP A 38 -10.82 7.85 -15.69
C ASP A 38 -11.76 6.63 -15.43
N GLU A 39 -11.88 6.18 -14.18
CA GLU A 39 -12.74 5.04 -13.80
C GLU A 39 -14.23 5.44 -13.75
N ARG A 40 -14.57 6.71 -13.43
CA ARG A 40 -15.96 7.20 -13.37
C ARG A 40 -16.65 7.31 -14.73
N ASN A 41 -15.91 7.44 -15.83
CA ASN A 41 -16.48 7.49 -17.18
C ASN A 41 -16.90 6.11 -17.74
N THR A 42 -16.76 5.02 -16.97
CA THR A 42 -17.15 3.66 -17.40
C THR A 42 -18.26 3.02 -16.58
N THR A 43 -18.81 3.69 -15.56
CA THR A 43 -19.91 3.10 -14.76
C THR A 43 -21.26 3.70 -15.10
N ILE A 44 -21.96 2.98 -15.98
CA ILE A 44 -23.34 3.16 -16.41
C ILE A 44 -24.28 3.32 -15.22
N THR A 45 -25.12 4.36 -15.29
CA THR A 45 -26.25 4.64 -14.41
C THR A 45 -27.20 3.44 -14.33
N LYS A 46 -27.25 2.74 -13.19
CA LYS A 46 -28.30 1.74 -12.92
C LYS A 46 -29.56 2.46 -12.42
N ARG A 47 -30.48 2.77 -13.35
CA ARG A 47 -31.89 3.02 -13.02
C ARG A 47 -32.59 1.66 -12.89
N PHE A 48 -33.25 1.43 -11.76
CA PHE A 48 -34.00 0.21 -11.48
C PHE A 48 -35.20 0.06 -12.44
N LEU A 49 -35.30 -1.10 -13.10
CA LEU A 49 -36.35 -1.47 -14.05
C LEU A 49 -37.60 -2.00 -13.33
N ARG A 50 -38.79 -1.67 -13.87
CA ARG A 50 -40.01 -2.49 -13.71
C ARG A 50 -40.09 -3.49 -14.86
N THR A 51 -40.54 -4.69 -14.52
CA THR A 51 -40.63 -5.91 -15.32
C THR A 51 -41.77 -5.88 -16.35
N ASN A 52 -41.58 -6.52 -17.52
CA ASN A 52 -42.40 -7.66 -17.95
C ASN A 52 -41.99 -8.25 -19.32
N ALA A 53 -42.06 -9.59 -19.36
CA ALA A 53 -42.46 -10.47 -20.46
C ALA A 53 -41.47 -10.96 -21.55
N VAL A 54 -41.22 -12.28 -21.47
CA VAL A 54 -41.36 -13.36 -22.50
C VAL A 54 -40.30 -13.54 -23.62
N ARG A 55 -39.57 -14.67 -23.47
CA ARG A 55 -39.18 -15.77 -24.39
C ARG A 55 -38.74 -15.49 -25.86
N GLY A 56 -37.55 -16.00 -26.18
CA GLY A 56 -37.03 -16.35 -27.52
C GLY A 56 -35.49 -16.34 -27.47
N GLU A 57 -34.85 -17.48 -27.25
CA GLU A 57 -34.14 -18.31 -28.25
C GLU A 57 -32.64 -17.98 -28.37
N GLU A 58 -31.85 -19.04 -28.26
CA GLU A 58 -30.45 -19.24 -28.69
C GLU A 58 -29.35 -18.28 -28.19
N ASP A 59 -28.62 -18.72 -27.16
CA ASP A 59 -27.18 -18.48 -27.04
C ASP A 59 -26.55 -19.69 -26.34
N GLU A 60 -25.65 -20.39 -27.03
CA GLU A 60 -24.89 -21.54 -26.53
C GLU A 60 -23.84 -21.11 -25.47
N GLU A 61 -24.29 -20.67 -24.28
CA GLU A 61 -23.44 -20.73 -23.10
C GLU A 61 -23.38 -22.18 -22.63
N ARG A 62 -22.24 -22.84 -22.82
CA ARG A 62 -21.99 -24.19 -22.28
C ARG A 62 -21.97 -24.15 -20.76
N THR A 63 -23.15 -24.26 -20.17
CA THR A 63 -23.38 -24.54 -18.75
C THR A 63 -22.93 -25.96 -18.44
N ILE A 64 -21.99 -26.13 -17.50
CA ILE A 64 -21.76 -27.43 -16.87
C ILE A 64 -22.79 -27.55 -15.75
N LYS A 65 -23.86 -28.33 -15.99
CA LYS A 65 -24.85 -28.67 -14.96
C LYS A 65 -24.29 -29.80 -14.09
N ILE A 66 -23.79 -29.45 -12.90
CA ILE A 66 -23.55 -30.40 -11.82
C ILE A 66 -24.56 -30.07 -10.73
N TYR A 67 -25.48 -31.01 -10.45
CA TYR A 67 -26.46 -30.97 -9.36
C TYR A 67 -27.23 -29.64 -9.18
N GLY A 68 -28.04 -29.22 -10.17
CA GLY A 68 -29.10 -28.22 -9.96
C GLY A 68 -28.67 -26.79 -9.65
N PHE A 69 -27.37 -26.51 -9.50
CA PHE A 69 -26.82 -25.17 -9.34
C PHE A 69 -26.26 -24.66 -10.67
N VAL A 70 -26.76 -23.51 -11.13
CA VAL A 70 -26.11 -22.73 -12.18
C VAL A 70 -24.97 -21.95 -11.52
N LEU A 71 -23.74 -22.47 -11.63
CA LEU A 71 -22.55 -21.67 -11.29
C LEU A 71 -22.25 -20.75 -12.47
N LYS A 72 -22.37 -19.43 -12.27
CA LYS A 72 -21.66 -18.47 -13.12
C LYS A 72 -20.18 -18.58 -12.75
N ILE A 73 -19.37 -19.15 -13.63
CA ILE A 73 -17.95 -19.39 -13.34
C ILE A 73 -17.11 -18.26 -13.94
N ASP A 74 -17.11 -17.10 -13.28
CA ASP A 74 -16.18 -15.98 -13.57
C ASP A 74 -14.69 -16.46 -13.54
N GLY A 75 -14.43 -17.57 -12.84
CA GLY A 75 -13.14 -18.26 -12.81
C GLY A 75 -12.66 -18.81 -14.18
N ILE A 76 -13.54 -19.25 -15.08
CA ILE A 76 -13.11 -19.82 -16.37
C ILE A 76 -12.60 -18.71 -17.31
N GLU A 77 -13.26 -17.56 -17.33
CA GLU A 77 -12.86 -16.42 -18.16
C GLU A 77 -11.49 -15.87 -17.70
N SER A 78 -11.30 -15.71 -16.39
CA SER A 78 -10.02 -15.29 -15.82
C SER A 78 -8.87 -16.29 -16.03
N LEU A 79 -9.16 -17.60 -16.03
CA LEU A 79 -8.16 -18.62 -16.39
C LEU A 79 -7.76 -18.52 -17.86
N LYS A 80 -8.74 -18.33 -18.77
CA LYS A 80 -8.46 -18.13 -20.21
C LYS A 80 -7.61 -16.89 -20.44
N THR A 81 -7.95 -15.75 -19.82
CA THR A 81 -7.19 -14.50 -20.00
C THR A 81 -5.77 -14.62 -19.43
N LYS A 82 -5.58 -15.34 -18.32
CA LYS A 82 -4.24 -15.65 -17.80
C LYS A 82 -3.41 -16.49 -18.78
N THR A 83 -3.99 -17.54 -19.37
CA THR A 83 -3.29 -18.39 -20.36
C THR A 83 -2.91 -17.61 -21.62
N ILE A 84 -3.81 -16.76 -22.13
CA ILE A 84 -3.54 -15.90 -23.28
C ILE A 84 -2.42 -14.92 -22.94
N SER A 85 -2.51 -14.26 -21.78
CA SER A 85 -1.48 -13.36 -21.27
C SER A 85 -0.10 -14.00 -21.21
N ASP A 86 -0.01 -15.23 -20.67
CA ASP A 86 1.24 -15.99 -20.58
C ASP A 86 1.84 -16.33 -21.95
N THR A 87 0.98 -16.74 -22.88
CA THR A 87 1.38 -17.14 -24.24
C THR A 87 1.86 -15.94 -25.04
N THR A 88 1.13 -14.82 -25.01
CA THR A 88 1.54 -13.59 -25.70
C THR A 88 2.81 -13.00 -25.09
N PHE A 89 3.00 -13.10 -23.77
CA PHE A 89 4.21 -12.63 -23.10
C PHE A 89 5.45 -13.36 -23.61
N LYS A 90 5.38 -14.69 -23.75
CA LYS A 90 6.46 -15.53 -24.32
C LYS A 90 6.66 -15.29 -25.81
N LEU A 91 5.58 -15.12 -26.58
CA LEU A 91 5.66 -14.84 -28.01
C LEU A 91 6.40 -13.54 -28.31
N LEU A 92 6.30 -12.56 -27.42
CA LEU A 92 7.00 -11.28 -27.51
C LEU A 92 8.39 -11.31 -26.83
N GLU A 93 8.87 -12.49 -26.46
CA GLU A 93 10.18 -12.73 -25.81
C GLU A 93 10.40 -11.91 -24.53
N LEU A 94 9.30 -11.51 -23.87
CA LEU A 94 9.36 -10.68 -22.66
C LEU A 94 9.87 -11.46 -21.44
N ASP A 95 9.80 -12.79 -21.47
CA ASP A 95 10.34 -13.68 -20.44
C ASP A 95 11.87 -13.68 -20.40
N GLN A 96 12.53 -13.22 -21.47
CA GLN A 96 13.99 -13.09 -21.54
C GLN A 96 14.50 -11.73 -21.03
N ALA A 97 13.59 -10.79 -20.73
CA ALA A 97 13.96 -9.41 -20.39
C ALA A 97 14.46 -9.24 -18.95
N GLY A 98 14.23 -10.21 -18.05
CA GLY A 98 14.66 -10.13 -16.66
C GLY A 98 14.22 -8.84 -15.97
N ASP A 99 15.13 -8.18 -15.26
CA ASP A 99 14.89 -6.92 -14.55
C ASP A 99 14.63 -5.72 -15.49
N ASP A 100 15.00 -5.84 -16.76
CA ASP A 100 14.82 -4.80 -17.79
C ASP A 100 13.49 -4.90 -18.54
N LEU A 101 12.56 -5.74 -18.06
CA LEU A 101 11.24 -5.92 -18.66
C LEU A 101 10.58 -4.59 -19.05
N PHE A 102 10.47 -3.65 -18.12
CA PHE A 102 9.77 -2.38 -18.37
C PHE A 102 10.56 -1.37 -19.22
N ARG A 103 11.80 -1.70 -19.61
CA ARG A 103 12.57 -1.00 -20.64
C ARG A 103 12.40 -1.64 -22.01
N ASN A 104 11.91 -2.87 -22.09
CA ASN A 104 11.65 -3.53 -23.35
C ASN A 104 10.42 -2.89 -24.04
N PRO A 105 10.56 -2.36 -25.27
CA PRO A 105 9.46 -1.69 -25.98
C PRO A 105 8.27 -2.63 -26.24
N GLN A 106 8.48 -3.94 -26.31
CA GLN A 106 7.42 -4.92 -26.55
C GLN A 106 6.43 -5.03 -25.38
N VAL A 107 6.76 -4.53 -24.18
CA VAL A 107 5.81 -4.49 -23.05
C VAL A 107 4.59 -3.65 -23.40
N LYS A 108 4.75 -2.54 -24.13
CA LYS A 108 3.62 -1.70 -24.55
C LYS A 108 2.71 -2.43 -25.53
N THR A 109 3.29 -3.24 -26.42
CA THR A 109 2.54 -4.12 -27.34
C THR A 109 1.71 -5.14 -26.55
N TRP A 110 2.34 -5.83 -25.59
CA TRP A 110 1.66 -6.80 -24.73
C TRP A 110 0.52 -6.17 -23.92
N VAL A 111 0.76 -5.02 -23.29
CA VAL A 111 -0.26 -4.29 -22.51
C VAL A 111 -1.44 -3.87 -23.39
N SER A 112 -1.17 -3.36 -24.60
CA SER A 112 -2.20 -2.93 -25.53
C SER A 112 -3.07 -4.10 -25.98
N TYR A 113 -2.44 -5.24 -26.29
CA TYR A 113 -3.14 -6.47 -26.65
C TYR A 113 -3.98 -7.01 -25.49
N MET A 114 -3.44 -7.08 -24.28
CA MET A 114 -4.20 -7.55 -23.11
C MET A 114 -5.39 -6.65 -22.80
N THR A 115 -5.24 -5.34 -22.98
CA THR A 115 -6.32 -4.37 -22.77
C THR A 115 -7.43 -4.48 -23.83
N SER A 116 -7.11 -4.91 -25.05
CA SER A 116 -8.12 -5.10 -26.11
C SER A 116 -8.91 -6.40 -25.94
N LEU A 117 -8.29 -7.45 -25.38
CA LEU A 117 -8.90 -8.77 -25.18
C LEU A 117 -9.96 -8.79 -24.07
N ASP A 118 -9.63 -8.22 -22.91
CA ASP A 118 -10.52 -8.18 -21.75
C ASP A 118 -10.67 -6.75 -21.29
N LYS A 119 -11.85 -6.17 -21.51
CA LYS A 119 -12.14 -4.79 -21.09
C LYS A 119 -12.42 -4.68 -19.58
N LYS A 120 -12.74 -5.79 -18.91
CA LYS A 120 -13.14 -5.81 -17.50
C LYS A 120 -11.95 -6.02 -16.57
N HIS A 121 -11.08 -6.99 -16.84
CA HIS A 121 -9.99 -7.37 -15.93
C HIS A 121 -8.59 -7.53 -16.55
N PRO A 122 -8.18 -6.72 -17.54
CA PRO A 122 -6.92 -6.94 -18.26
C PRO A 122 -5.71 -6.85 -17.32
N LYS A 123 -5.77 -5.93 -16.34
CA LYS A 123 -4.70 -5.68 -15.37
C LYS A 123 -4.52 -6.81 -14.37
N THR A 124 -5.59 -7.49 -13.98
CA THR A 124 -5.53 -8.63 -13.05
C THR A 124 -4.80 -9.80 -13.72
N ALA A 125 -5.12 -10.10 -14.98
CA ALA A 125 -4.45 -11.14 -15.75
C ALA A 125 -2.96 -10.80 -15.95
N MET A 126 -2.65 -9.56 -16.36
CA MET A 126 -1.27 -9.09 -16.52
C MET A 126 -0.46 -9.23 -15.22
N VAL A 127 -0.97 -8.76 -14.08
CA VAL A 127 -0.30 -8.91 -12.80
C VAL A 127 -0.11 -10.38 -12.43
N SER A 128 -1.11 -11.24 -12.64
CA SER A 128 -0.95 -12.68 -12.37
C SER A 128 0.18 -13.32 -13.19
N THR A 129 0.30 -12.93 -14.47
CA THR A 129 1.40 -13.37 -15.35
C THR A 129 2.76 -12.89 -14.84
N LEU A 130 2.85 -11.65 -14.35
CA LEU A 130 4.08 -11.06 -13.85
C LEU A 130 4.48 -11.62 -12.47
N VAL A 131 3.55 -11.74 -11.52
CA VAL A 131 3.80 -12.32 -10.19
C VAL A 131 4.28 -13.76 -10.32
N ALA A 132 3.73 -14.54 -11.25
CA ALA A 132 4.17 -15.91 -11.50
C ALA A 132 5.63 -16.03 -11.98
N ARG A 133 6.23 -14.94 -12.48
CA ARG A 133 7.62 -14.91 -12.98
C ARG A 133 8.59 -14.28 -12.00
N TYR A 134 8.19 -13.16 -11.38
CA TYR A 134 9.07 -12.35 -10.57
C TYR A 134 8.82 -12.52 -9.07
N GLY A 135 7.66 -13.05 -8.66
CA GLY A 135 7.19 -12.95 -7.29
C GLY A 135 6.65 -11.55 -6.96
N ASP A 136 6.04 -11.42 -5.80
CA ASP A 136 5.35 -10.17 -5.42
C ASP A 136 6.32 -9.02 -5.11
N GLU A 137 7.36 -9.26 -4.29
CA GLU A 137 8.33 -8.23 -3.90
C GLU A 137 9.14 -7.69 -5.08
N PRO A 138 9.80 -8.55 -5.90
CA PRO A 138 10.57 -8.04 -7.02
C PRO A 138 9.68 -7.32 -8.04
N LEU A 139 8.46 -7.81 -8.30
CA LEU A 139 7.54 -7.12 -9.18
C LEU A 139 7.13 -5.74 -8.65
N ALA A 140 6.81 -5.63 -7.35
CA ALA A 140 6.45 -4.37 -6.73
C ALA A 140 7.59 -3.34 -6.87
N LYS A 141 8.83 -3.81 -6.66
CA LYS A 141 10.06 -3.06 -6.81
C LYS A 141 10.28 -2.59 -8.27
N MET A 142 10.12 -3.49 -9.24
CA MET A 142 10.26 -3.17 -10.66
C MET A 142 9.19 -2.17 -11.13
N LEU A 143 7.94 -2.34 -10.70
CA LEU A 143 6.85 -1.41 -11.03
C LEU A 143 7.09 -0.03 -10.41
N GLU A 144 7.64 0.05 -9.20
CA GLU A 144 7.99 1.34 -8.61
C GLU A 144 9.08 2.08 -9.38
N ALA A 145 10.10 1.34 -9.84
CA ALA A 145 11.14 1.91 -10.70
C ALA A 145 10.58 2.33 -12.07
N ALA A 146 9.69 1.51 -12.65
CA ALA A 146 9.11 1.76 -13.97
C ALA A 146 8.26 3.04 -14.04
N LYS A 147 7.74 3.52 -12.92
CA LYS A 147 7.04 4.83 -12.86
C LYS A 147 7.91 6.02 -13.25
N LYS A 148 9.24 5.87 -13.17
CA LYS A 148 10.22 6.91 -13.51
C LYS A 148 10.69 6.82 -14.97
N ILE A 149 10.22 5.82 -15.72
CA ILE A 149 10.56 5.64 -17.13
C ILE A 149 9.55 6.44 -17.97
N GLU A 150 10.06 7.25 -18.90
CA GLU A 150 9.24 8.07 -19.78
C GLU A 150 8.25 7.22 -20.58
N GLY A 151 6.96 7.58 -20.52
CA GLY A 151 5.88 6.88 -21.21
C GLY A 151 5.55 5.49 -20.65
N MET A 152 5.99 5.18 -19.42
CA MET A 152 5.63 3.95 -18.71
C MET A 152 4.94 4.23 -17.35
N ASP A 153 4.90 5.49 -16.93
CA ASP A 153 4.37 5.95 -15.65
C ASP A 153 2.93 5.49 -15.39
N ASP A 154 2.04 5.70 -16.36
CA ASP A 154 0.63 5.33 -16.26
C ASP A 154 0.44 3.81 -16.18
N ILE A 155 1.13 3.06 -17.04
CA ILE A 155 1.04 1.59 -17.09
C ILE A 155 1.58 1.00 -15.77
N ALA A 156 2.76 1.44 -15.33
CA ALA A 156 3.38 0.96 -14.09
C ALA A 156 2.51 1.26 -12.87
N THR A 157 1.94 2.47 -12.79
CA THR A 157 1.01 2.86 -11.72
C THR A 157 -0.23 1.99 -11.71
N LYS A 158 -0.85 1.77 -12.87
CA LYS A 158 -2.06 0.95 -13.01
C LYS A 158 -1.80 -0.52 -12.68
N LEU A 159 -0.66 -1.09 -13.08
CA LEU A 159 -0.28 -2.46 -12.75
C LEU A 159 0.04 -2.61 -11.26
N GLN A 160 0.75 -1.66 -10.65
CA GLN A 160 1.06 -1.74 -9.21
C GLN A 160 -0.20 -1.62 -8.35
N PHE A 161 -1.16 -0.78 -8.76
CA PHE A 161 -2.46 -0.73 -8.11
C PHE A 161 -3.24 -2.03 -8.26
N ALA A 162 -3.16 -2.69 -9.41
CA ALA A 162 -3.79 -4.00 -9.60
C ALA A 162 -3.11 -5.10 -8.75
N GLN A 163 -1.78 -5.01 -8.55
CA GLN A 163 -1.04 -5.86 -7.62
C GLN A 163 -1.52 -5.68 -6.18
N MET A 164 -1.62 -4.44 -5.70
CA MET A 164 -2.17 -4.12 -4.37
C MET A 164 -3.62 -4.61 -4.20
N LYS A 165 -4.46 -4.44 -5.23
CA LYS A 165 -5.84 -4.98 -5.22
C LYS A 165 -5.83 -6.50 -5.09
N SER A 166 -4.90 -7.21 -5.72
CA SER A 166 -4.80 -8.66 -5.61
C SER A 166 -4.46 -9.12 -4.19
N TRP A 167 -3.55 -8.42 -3.50
CA TRP A 167 -3.24 -8.69 -2.08
C TRP A 167 -4.47 -8.43 -1.20
N LEU A 168 -5.16 -7.31 -1.42
CA LEU A 168 -6.34 -6.93 -0.66
C LEU A 168 -7.50 -7.92 -0.84
N ASN A 169 -7.72 -8.37 -2.07
CA ASN A 169 -8.73 -9.39 -2.41
C ASN A 169 -8.38 -10.77 -1.87
N SER A 170 -7.08 -11.05 -1.67
CA SER A 170 -6.60 -12.27 -1.02
C SER A 170 -6.66 -12.18 0.52
N GLY A 171 -7.16 -11.07 1.07
CA GLY A 171 -7.32 -10.89 2.51
C GLY A 171 -6.05 -10.56 3.28
N LYS A 172 -4.94 -10.19 2.60
CA LYS A 172 -3.67 -9.91 3.29
C LYS A 172 -3.78 -8.67 4.18
N SER A 173 -3.31 -8.78 5.43
CA SER A 173 -3.18 -7.62 6.31
C SER A 173 -2.06 -6.68 5.85
N ALA A 174 -2.02 -5.48 6.41
CA ALA A 174 -0.88 -4.58 6.20
C ALA A 174 0.43 -5.18 6.72
N ASP A 175 0.40 -5.92 7.85
CA ASP A 175 1.58 -6.59 8.40
C ASP A 175 2.09 -7.71 7.48
N GLU A 176 1.17 -8.51 6.91
CA GLU A 176 1.54 -9.56 5.95
C GLU A 176 2.16 -8.97 4.68
N VAL A 177 1.64 -7.84 4.19
CA VAL A 177 2.23 -7.15 3.04
C VAL A 177 3.56 -6.49 3.38
N PHE A 178 3.77 -6.07 4.63
CA PHE A 178 5.06 -5.54 5.10
C PHE A 178 6.17 -6.60 4.96
N GLN A 179 5.92 -7.81 5.46
CA GLN A 179 6.83 -8.95 5.30
C GLN A 179 6.95 -9.40 3.85
N LEU A 180 5.84 -9.48 3.13
CA LEU A 180 5.85 -9.87 1.72
C LEU A 180 6.72 -8.94 0.87
N LEU A 181 6.88 -7.67 1.26
CA LEU A 181 7.75 -6.70 0.61
C LEU A 181 9.18 -6.63 1.18
N ASN A 182 9.55 -7.60 2.05
CA ASN A 182 10.85 -7.69 2.73
C ASN A 182 11.22 -6.41 3.49
N LEU A 183 10.26 -5.84 4.23
CA LEU A 183 10.45 -4.61 5.02
C LEU A 183 10.80 -4.89 6.49
N ASP A 184 10.72 -6.13 6.94
CA ASP A 184 11.13 -6.64 8.26
C ASP A 184 12.66 -6.80 8.37
N VAL A 185 13.40 -5.78 7.92
CA VAL A 185 14.87 -5.70 7.91
C VAL A 185 15.36 -4.69 8.96
N GLY A 186 16.65 -4.40 9.07
CA GLY A 186 17.11 -3.32 9.97
C GLY A 186 16.56 -1.94 9.56
N VAL A 187 16.29 -1.05 10.53
CA VAL A 187 15.65 0.26 10.30
C VAL A 187 16.29 1.07 9.16
N GLU A 188 17.62 1.07 9.03
CA GLU A 188 18.30 1.83 7.99
C GLU A 188 17.99 1.29 6.59
N LYS A 189 17.96 -0.05 6.45
CA LYS A 189 17.59 -0.72 5.20
C LYS A 189 16.12 -0.50 4.90
N LEU A 190 15.26 -0.56 5.91
CA LEU A 190 13.83 -0.29 5.80
C LEU A 190 13.56 1.13 5.30
N LEU A 191 14.14 2.15 5.95
CA LEU A 191 13.92 3.57 5.61
C LEU A 191 14.49 3.98 4.25
N SER A 192 15.42 3.18 3.70
CA SER A 192 15.98 3.37 2.36
C SER A 192 15.37 2.43 1.30
N ASN A 193 14.47 1.54 1.69
CA ASN A 193 13.83 0.59 0.79
C ASN A 193 12.71 1.27 -0.01
N GLN A 194 12.80 1.23 -1.35
CA GLN A 194 11.76 1.79 -2.22
C GLN A 194 10.39 1.08 -2.10
N ASN A 195 10.37 -0.17 -1.62
CA ASN A 195 9.12 -0.88 -1.37
C ASN A 195 8.34 -0.31 -0.18
N LEU A 196 8.98 0.51 0.67
CA LEU A 196 8.28 1.18 1.77
C LEU A 196 7.15 2.08 1.24
N GLU A 197 7.37 2.78 0.12
CA GLU A 197 6.32 3.61 -0.48
C GLU A 197 5.16 2.78 -1.03
N VAL A 198 5.47 1.59 -1.58
CA VAL A 198 4.47 0.62 -2.03
C VAL A 198 3.61 0.16 -0.86
N TRP A 199 4.26 -0.21 0.25
CA TRP A 199 3.59 -0.64 1.47
C TRP A 199 2.71 0.45 2.07
N VAL A 200 3.17 1.70 2.13
CA VAL A 200 2.37 2.83 2.63
C VAL A 200 1.09 3.00 1.84
N ARG A 201 1.17 2.95 0.51
CA ARG A 201 -0.02 3.03 -0.34
C ARG A 201 -0.96 1.85 -0.11
N TYR A 202 -0.41 0.64 0.08
CA TYR A 202 -1.20 -0.52 0.44
C TYR A 202 -1.90 -0.37 1.79
N MET A 203 -1.19 0.06 2.84
CA MET A 203 -1.72 0.32 4.18
C MET A 203 -2.90 1.29 4.12
N HIS A 204 -2.79 2.38 3.36
CA HIS A 204 -3.91 3.32 3.18
C HIS A 204 -5.11 2.67 2.47
N MET A 205 -4.89 1.82 1.46
CA MET A 205 -5.96 1.06 0.82
C MET A 205 -6.62 0.07 1.79
N PHE A 206 -5.82 -0.63 2.58
CA PHE A 206 -6.26 -1.59 3.60
C PHE A 206 -7.10 -0.90 4.68
N ASN A 207 -6.59 0.17 5.28
CA ASN A 207 -7.29 0.96 6.31
C ASN A 207 -8.63 1.51 5.80
N LYS A 208 -8.67 1.98 4.55
CA LYS A 208 -9.92 2.45 3.91
C LYS A 208 -10.92 1.33 3.70
N ARG A 209 -10.45 0.12 3.36
CA ARG A 209 -11.31 -1.05 3.10
C ARG A 209 -11.82 -1.71 4.38
N TYR A 210 -10.99 -1.67 5.43
CA TYR A 210 -11.23 -2.30 6.74
C TYR A 210 -11.03 -1.29 7.88
N PRO A 211 -11.97 -0.34 8.07
CA PRO A 211 -11.82 0.72 9.07
C PRO A 211 -11.71 0.24 10.52
N GLU A 212 -12.21 -0.96 10.83
CA GLU A 212 -12.14 -1.59 12.16
C GLU A 212 -10.80 -2.31 12.42
N HIS A 213 -9.93 -2.41 11.40
CA HIS A 213 -8.65 -3.11 11.47
C HIS A 213 -7.49 -2.20 11.05
N GLN A 214 -7.67 -0.88 11.15
CA GLN A 214 -6.65 0.07 10.73
C GLN A 214 -5.34 -0.15 11.51
N THR A 215 -4.23 0.04 10.82
CA THR A 215 -2.89 0.11 11.43
C THR A 215 -2.19 1.39 10.99
N THR A 216 -1.16 1.80 11.71
CA THR A 216 -0.27 2.87 11.29
C THR A 216 1.11 2.32 10.90
N MET A 217 1.93 3.17 10.28
CA MET A 217 3.34 2.83 10.03
C MET A 217 4.07 2.50 11.32
N VAL A 218 3.84 3.28 12.38
CA VAL A 218 4.50 3.08 13.66
C VAL A 218 4.00 1.81 14.34
N ASP A 219 2.69 1.54 14.35
CA ASP A 219 2.15 0.32 14.96
C ASP A 219 2.70 -0.94 14.29
N THR A 220 2.71 -0.95 12.95
CA THR A 220 3.27 -2.07 12.18
C THR A 220 4.74 -2.28 12.53
N MET A 221 5.55 -1.22 12.52
CA MET A 221 6.97 -1.32 12.86
C MET A 221 7.19 -1.69 14.35
N SER A 222 6.40 -1.15 15.27
CA SER A 222 6.47 -1.47 16.70
C SER A 222 6.13 -2.93 16.97
N ASN A 223 5.20 -3.53 16.21
CA ASN A 223 4.91 -4.97 16.29
C ASN A 223 6.13 -5.83 15.92
N TYR A 224 7.00 -5.37 15.02
CA TYR A 224 8.19 -6.09 14.59
C TYR A 224 9.41 -5.87 15.49
N TYR A 225 9.73 -4.61 15.80
CA TYR A 225 10.96 -4.28 16.54
C TYR A 225 10.74 -4.17 18.05
N GLY A 226 9.51 -3.94 18.48
CA GLY A 226 9.21 -3.45 19.81
C GLY A 226 9.33 -1.93 19.90
N ASP A 227 8.48 -1.33 20.72
CA ASP A 227 8.27 0.11 20.77
C ASP A 227 9.53 0.91 21.16
N ALA A 228 10.17 0.53 22.26
CA ALA A 228 11.41 1.18 22.71
C ALA A 228 12.56 1.00 21.71
N VAL A 229 12.70 -0.19 21.13
CA VAL A 229 13.76 -0.51 20.17
C VAL A 229 13.56 0.28 18.88
N LEU A 230 12.33 0.34 18.35
CA LEU A 230 11.99 1.16 17.19
C LEU A 230 12.35 2.63 17.43
N SER A 231 11.96 3.18 18.57
CA SER A 231 12.27 4.56 18.92
C SER A 231 13.79 4.83 18.97
N ILE A 232 14.58 3.93 19.55
CA ILE A 232 16.05 4.05 19.58
C ILE A 232 16.64 3.95 18.17
N MET A 233 16.11 3.06 17.35
CA MET A 233 16.49 2.86 15.96
C MET A 233 16.21 4.11 15.12
N LEU A 234 15.04 4.73 15.26
CA LEU A 234 14.67 5.98 14.60
C LEU A 234 15.54 7.15 15.07
N GLU A 235 15.80 7.28 16.38
CA GLU A 235 16.69 8.32 16.89
C GLU A 235 18.12 8.18 16.36
N THR A 236 18.58 6.95 16.16
CA THR A 236 19.89 6.68 15.55
C THR A 236 19.87 7.02 14.05
N ALA A 237 18.83 6.63 13.33
CA ALA A 237 18.65 6.90 11.90
C ALA A 237 18.55 8.40 11.58
N LYS A 238 18.24 9.27 12.57
CA LYS A 238 18.30 10.73 12.43
C LYS A 238 19.71 11.28 12.15
N LYS A 239 20.76 10.50 12.43
CA LYS A 239 22.15 10.90 12.21
C LYS A 239 22.60 10.76 10.74
N SER A 240 21.92 9.93 9.95
CA SER A 240 22.26 9.73 8.54
C SER A 240 21.45 10.66 7.63
N ARG A 241 22.14 11.36 6.72
CA ARG A 241 21.54 12.36 5.82
C ARG A 241 20.38 11.79 4.99
N ASN A 242 20.46 10.52 4.60
CA ASN A 242 19.47 9.90 3.71
C ASN A 242 18.19 9.48 4.46
N THR A 243 18.30 9.16 5.75
CA THR A 243 17.18 8.67 6.57
C THR A 243 16.64 9.72 7.53
N GLN A 244 17.38 10.82 7.76
CA GLN A 244 17.08 11.81 8.79
C GLN A 244 15.66 12.34 8.74
N LYS A 245 15.19 12.73 7.55
CA LYS A 245 13.85 13.31 7.38
C LYS A 245 12.77 12.31 7.79
N LEU A 246 12.79 11.13 7.18
CA LEU A 246 11.77 10.10 7.44
C LEU A 246 11.84 9.57 8.87
N ALA A 247 13.05 9.39 9.43
CA ALA A 247 13.23 8.99 10.81
C ALA A 247 12.67 10.02 11.80
N THR A 248 12.86 11.32 11.51
CA THR A 248 12.28 12.40 12.34
C THR A 248 10.76 12.41 12.26
N GLU A 249 10.19 12.27 11.06
CA GLU A 249 8.74 12.20 10.85
C GLU A 249 8.13 11.00 11.60
N LEU A 250 8.77 9.83 11.52
CA LEU A 250 8.33 8.64 12.24
C LEU A 250 8.45 8.77 13.75
N GLN A 251 9.52 9.39 14.27
CA GLN A 251 9.67 9.65 15.70
C GLN A 251 8.53 10.55 16.22
N VAL A 252 8.12 11.55 15.43
CA VAL A 252 6.98 12.42 15.78
C VAL A 252 5.65 11.66 15.71
N MET A 253 5.46 10.78 14.72
CA MET A 253 4.28 9.89 14.71
C MET A 253 4.24 9.01 15.95
N HIS A 254 5.39 8.49 16.38
CA HIS A 254 5.52 7.69 17.59
C HIS A 254 5.14 8.48 18.85
N PHE A 255 5.60 9.73 18.95
CA PHE A 255 5.22 10.62 20.06
C PHE A 255 3.73 10.95 20.08
N ASN A 256 3.12 11.16 18.91
CA ASN A 256 1.67 11.33 18.82
C ASN A 256 0.93 10.08 19.31
N GLN A 257 1.38 8.89 18.92
CA GLN A 257 0.79 7.64 19.37
C GLN A 257 0.86 7.50 20.89
N TRP A 258 2.05 7.68 21.48
CA TRP A 258 2.22 7.69 22.94
C TRP A 258 1.33 8.70 23.65
N LEU A 259 1.18 9.91 23.09
CA LEU A 259 0.33 10.94 23.66
C LEU A 259 -1.16 10.53 23.60
N MET A 260 -1.63 9.98 22.47
CA MET A 260 -2.99 9.48 22.30
C MET A 260 -3.29 8.31 23.24
N ASP A 261 -2.32 7.45 23.49
CA ASP A 261 -2.39 6.34 24.44
C ASP A 261 -2.29 6.80 25.91
N GLY A 262 -2.08 8.10 26.14
CA GLY A 262 -1.97 8.68 27.49
C GLY A 262 -0.67 8.34 28.21
N ALA A 263 0.36 7.92 27.48
CA ALA A 263 1.65 7.54 28.05
C ALA A 263 2.37 8.78 28.61
N LYS A 264 2.58 8.82 29.92
CA LYS A 264 3.28 9.92 30.59
C LYS A 264 4.79 9.85 30.30
N PRO A 265 5.53 10.97 30.33
CA PRO A 265 6.99 10.96 30.13
C PRO A 265 7.74 9.98 31.04
N ALA A 266 7.29 9.81 32.29
CA ALA A 266 7.87 8.83 33.22
C ALA A 266 7.67 7.37 32.78
N GLN A 267 6.54 7.05 32.13
CA GLN A 267 6.29 5.70 31.60
C GLN A 267 7.18 5.43 30.38
N ILE A 268 7.34 6.40 29.48
CA ILE A 268 8.27 6.30 28.35
C ILE A 268 9.71 6.15 28.83
N LYS A 269 10.12 6.91 29.85
CA LYS A 269 11.44 6.74 30.47
C LYS A 269 11.65 5.31 30.98
N ALA A 270 10.70 4.79 31.76
CA ALA A 270 10.79 3.43 32.30
C ALA A 270 10.81 2.36 31.18
N MET A 271 10.03 2.54 30.12
CA MET A 271 10.03 1.65 28.95
C MET A 271 11.39 1.62 28.25
N LEU A 272 12.01 2.79 28.05
CA LEU A 272 13.34 2.89 27.44
C LEU A 272 14.43 2.26 28.34
N GLU A 273 14.34 2.42 29.66
CA GLU A 273 15.29 1.84 30.64
C GLU A 273 15.20 0.32 30.75
N GLN A 274 14.03 -0.27 30.50
CA GLN A 274 13.84 -1.73 30.51
C GLN A 274 14.46 -2.43 29.29
N THR A 275 14.67 -1.68 28.21
CA THR A 275 15.46 -2.16 27.08
C THR A 275 16.90 -2.30 27.58
N LYS A 276 17.57 -3.43 27.32
CA LYS A 276 18.97 -3.65 27.75
C LYS A 276 19.91 -2.70 27.01
N LEU A 277 19.90 -1.42 27.40
CA LEU A 277 20.64 -0.35 26.77
C LEU A 277 22.14 -0.63 26.93
N THR A 278 22.85 -0.69 25.81
CA THR A 278 24.31 -0.62 25.80
C THR A 278 24.73 0.84 25.97
N SER A 279 25.99 1.08 26.37
CA SER A 279 26.58 2.43 26.43
C SER A 279 26.41 3.22 25.12
N GLU A 280 26.30 2.52 23.98
CA GLU A 280 26.08 3.10 22.65
C GLU A 280 24.65 3.64 22.45
N THR A 281 23.65 3.03 23.11
CA THR A 281 22.22 3.37 22.96
C THR A 281 21.69 4.34 24.03
N THR A 282 22.38 4.48 25.15
CA THR A 282 21.99 5.39 26.25
C THR A 282 21.77 6.83 25.79
N PRO A 283 22.64 7.45 24.97
CA PRO A 283 22.42 8.83 24.51
C PRO A 283 21.14 9.01 23.68
N ALA A 284 20.78 7.99 22.88
CA ALA A 284 19.56 8.00 22.08
C ALA A 284 18.31 7.93 22.97
N SER A 285 18.31 7.00 23.95
CA SER A 285 17.23 6.88 24.94
C SER A 285 16.97 8.19 25.68
N GLU A 286 18.02 8.86 26.18
CA GLU A 286 17.86 10.14 26.85
C GLU A 286 17.32 11.25 25.92
N ALA A 287 17.78 11.28 24.67
CA ALA A 287 17.31 12.24 23.68
C ALA A 287 15.81 12.04 23.39
N ILE A 288 15.37 10.78 23.23
CA ILE A 288 13.98 10.41 23.02
C ILE A 288 13.13 10.86 24.21
N HIS A 289 13.51 10.52 25.44
CA HIS A 289 12.75 10.90 26.63
C HIS A 289 12.65 12.42 26.77
N ARG A 290 13.75 13.17 26.56
CA ARG A 290 13.73 14.64 26.59
C ARG A 290 12.81 15.20 25.51
N ALA A 291 12.91 14.71 24.28
CA ALA A 291 12.10 15.19 23.16
C ALA A 291 10.62 14.87 23.37
N TYR A 292 10.28 13.67 23.85
CA TYR A 292 8.91 13.31 24.17
C TYR A 292 8.33 14.15 25.31
N LYS A 293 9.12 14.41 26.37
CA LYS A 293 8.67 15.29 27.47
C LYS A 293 8.30 16.69 26.96
N MET A 294 9.15 17.28 26.12
CA MET A 294 8.86 18.58 25.50
C MET A 294 7.62 18.51 24.60
N PHE A 295 7.51 17.46 23.78
CA PHE A 295 6.35 17.23 22.93
C PHE A 295 5.05 17.12 23.75
N TYR A 296 5.07 16.34 24.83
CA TYR A 296 3.95 16.13 25.74
C TYR A 296 3.51 17.43 26.41
N GLU A 297 4.45 18.24 26.92
CA GLU A 297 4.17 19.54 27.54
C GLU A 297 3.55 20.56 26.57
N LEU A 298 3.93 20.51 25.29
CA LEU A 298 3.38 21.41 24.25
C LEU A 298 1.94 21.08 23.84
N HIS A 299 1.44 19.89 24.15
CA HIS A 299 0.12 19.39 23.72
C HIS A 299 -0.83 19.11 24.90
N GLN A 300 -0.50 19.58 26.11
CA GLN A 300 -1.41 19.61 27.26
C GLN A 300 -2.29 20.86 27.23
#